data_AF-A0AAE2JJT1-F1
#
_entry.id   AF-A0AAE2JJT1-F1
#
_cell.length_a   1.000
_cell.length_b   1.000
_cell.length_c   1.000
_cell.angle_alpha   90.00
_cell.angle_beta   90.00
_cell.angle_gamma   90.00
#
_symmetry.space_group_name_H-M   'P 1'
#
loop_
_entity.id
_entity.type
_entity.pdbx_description
1 polymer ?
#
loop_
_entity_poly.entity_id
_entity_poly.type
_entity_poly.pdbx_seq_one_letter_code
_entity_poly.pdbx_strand_id
1 'polypeptide(L)'
;MTITQAIYHDAILPEHKGNPLIEALPPKLSWQVVMTVFCNYPDYAEEVSEHPNPLVREEYLNRIEELRQPLSDYESCFRAIERAIKKGYSAKNPLSPTTAQYLHYLVDERPEIEPRTGFFQPKGEGLTLIGESGVGKSSMLEQVLNYFPNVIEHNSYKGCSFTALKQVVWIKVDCPSNSSVRDLCEEILSVLDLSLDREKTKPAGTIGALVRQLEQCIKSSFLGMLIIDEMQNLQFKRTGGENNLLRFLHRLVNKLGVPLFFIGNPPFDQTLIKELKAARRAESGYHHTMSVLAKDSDSWRAFITQLWNYQWANVYTELSEELNDSLHKLSVGNIDMASRTYREAQRLVIGSDDERLTVSTLEAGNAIACGLSRQTNKIHELKSVISLPTGKQRRSTEKIETERVIAIDKTGDITKPQHPEFAGQLIELIGAVDLNDRVKFPDTFQQAGGFENPISFLRQKKVLLEDPLSELS
;
A
#
# COMPACT_ATOMS: atom_id res chain seq x y z
N MET A 1 -1.07 -14.96 12.92
CA MET A 1 -1.12 -16.21 12.14
C MET A 1 -1.97 -17.20 12.91
N THR A 2 -2.93 -17.85 12.24
CA THR A 2 -3.89 -18.77 12.88
C THR A 2 -3.69 -20.19 12.35
N ILE A 3 -3.58 -21.14 13.28
CA ILE A 3 -3.60 -22.57 12.98
C ILE A 3 -5.05 -23.05 13.15
N THR A 4 -5.58 -23.71 12.13
CA THR A 4 -6.96 -24.20 12.12
C THR A 4 -6.99 -25.70 11.86
N GLN A 5 -7.95 -26.41 12.44
CA GLN A 5 -8.14 -27.84 12.17
C GLN A 5 -8.80 -28.03 10.80
N ALA A 6 -8.35 -29.03 10.04
CA ALA A 6 -8.88 -29.31 8.72
C ALA A 6 -10.37 -29.69 8.76
N ILE A 7 -11.17 -28.99 7.96
CA ILE A 7 -12.55 -29.34 7.65
C ILE A 7 -12.59 -29.68 6.17
N TYR A 8 -12.92 -30.93 5.85
CA TYR A 8 -12.87 -31.42 4.47
C TYR A 8 -14.20 -31.26 3.75
N HIS A 9 -14.14 -30.75 2.53
CA HIS A 9 -15.26 -30.60 1.62
C HIS A 9 -14.96 -31.28 0.29
N ASP A 10 -15.97 -31.83 -0.38
CA ASP A 10 -15.76 -32.46 -1.68
C ASP A 10 -15.26 -31.44 -2.72
N ALA A 11 -14.16 -31.79 -3.39
CA ALA A 11 -13.62 -30.96 -4.44
C ALA A 11 -14.56 -30.91 -5.67
N ILE A 12 -14.67 -29.73 -6.28
CA ILE A 12 -15.48 -29.49 -7.48
C ILE A 12 -14.96 -30.30 -8.66
N LEU A 13 -13.64 -30.28 -8.88
CA LEU A 13 -13.00 -31.00 -9.98
C LEU A 13 -12.77 -32.47 -9.61
N PRO A 14 -13.17 -33.43 -10.47
CA PRO A 14 -12.98 -34.86 -10.21
C PRO A 14 -11.53 -35.23 -9.89
N GLU A 15 -10.55 -34.65 -10.59
CA GLU A 15 -9.11 -34.89 -10.39
C GLU A 15 -8.57 -34.35 -9.05
N HIS A 16 -9.30 -33.46 -8.38
CA HIS A 16 -8.93 -32.93 -7.06
C HIS A 16 -9.57 -33.72 -5.91
N LYS A 17 -10.56 -34.58 -6.20
CA LYS A 17 -11.22 -35.39 -5.18
C LYS A 17 -10.22 -36.38 -4.60
N GLY A 18 -10.25 -36.56 -3.28
CA GLY A 18 -9.28 -37.40 -2.58
C GLY A 18 -7.97 -36.69 -2.23
N ASN A 19 -7.84 -35.38 -2.50
CA ASN A 19 -6.68 -34.59 -2.08
C ASN A 19 -7.01 -33.78 -0.81
N PRO A 20 -6.50 -34.19 0.37
CA PRO A 20 -6.79 -33.51 1.63
C PRO A 20 -6.32 -32.05 1.63
N LEU A 21 -5.27 -31.69 0.88
CA LEU A 21 -4.76 -30.31 0.84
C LEU A 21 -5.68 -29.34 0.08
N ILE A 22 -6.48 -29.86 -0.85
CA ILE A 22 -7.46 -29.06 -1.61
C ILE A 22 -8.81 -29.06 -0.92
N GLU A 23 -9.23 -30.23 -0.43
CA GLU A 23 -10.54 -30.41 0.23
C GLU A 23 -10.61 -29.69 1.58
N ALA A 24 -9.48 -29.40 2.22
CA ALA A 24 -9.44 -28.61 3.47
C ALA A 24 -9.49 -27.08 3.26
N LEU A 25 -9.35 -26.61 2.01
CA LEU A 25 -9.46 -25.17 1.72
C LEU A 25 -10.93 -24.71 1.82
N PRO A 26 -11.17 -23.41 2.08
CA PRO A 26 -12.52 -22.86 2.08
C PRO A 26 -13.29 -23.21 0.79
N PRO A 27 -14.57 -23.60 0.90
CA PRO A 27 -15.39 -23.93 -0.26
C PRO A 27 -15.54 -22.71 -1.18
N LYS A 28 -15.80 -22.97 -2.46
CA LYS A 28 -15.96 -21.89 -3.43
C LYS A 28 -17.33 -21.23 -3.24
N LEU A 29 -17.34 -20.01 -2.73
CA LEU A 29 -18.54 -19.21 -2.51
C LEU A 29 -18.76 -18.19 -3.65
N SER A 30 -19.99 -17.67 -3.75
CA SER A 30 -20.31 -16.57 -4.67
C SER A 30 -19.56 -15.30 -4.28
N TRP A 31 -19.32 -14.41 -5.25
CA TRP A 31 -18.60 -13.17 -4.98
C TRP A 31 -19.31 -12.29 -3.95
N GLN A 32 -20.64 -12.25 -3.97
CA GLN A 32 -21.45 -11.49 -3.01
C GLN A 32 -21.14 -11.88 -1.56
N VAL A 33 -21.05 -13.17 -1.27
CA VAL A 33 -20.71 -13.66 0.09
C VAL A 33 -19.27 -13.32 0.44
N VAL A 34 -18.33 -13.54 -0.48
CA VAL A 34 -16.91 -13.22 -0.24
C VAL A 34 -16.71 -11.73 0.02
N MET A 35 -17.42 -10.87 -0.71
CA MET A 35 -17.33 -9.42 -0.55
C MET A 35 -17.74 -8.98 0.86
N THR A 36 -18.76 -9.58 1.46
CA THR A 36 -19.17 -9.27 2.84
C THR A 36 -18.09 -9.59 3.87
N VAL A 37 -17.25 -10.60 3.60
CA VAL A 37 -16.11 -10.96 4.47
C VAL A 37 -14.96 -9.96 4.33
N PHE A 38 -14.80 -9.35 3.15
CA PHE A 38 -13.76 -8.36 2.91
C PHE A 38 -14.13 -6.98 3.45
N CYS A 39 -15.41 -6.66 3.57
CA CYS A 39 -15.85 -5.41 4.15
C CYS A 39 -15.43 -5.30 5.64
N ASN A 40 -15.02 -4.10 6.04
CA ASN A 40 -14.98 -3.72 7.44
C ASN A 40 -15.57 -2.31 7.53
N TYR A 41 -16.76 -2.22 8.11
CA TYR A 41 -17.43 -0.96 8.38
C TYR A 41 -17.49 -0.84 9.90
N PRO A 42 -16.56 -0.08 10.51
CA PRO A 42 -16.63 0.18 11.94
C PRO A 42 -18.00 0.74 12.31
N ASP A 43 -18.46 0.46 13.52
CA ASP A 43 -19.71 1.01 14.02
C ASP A 43 -19.66 2.53 13.89
N TYR A 44 -20.71 3.12 13.30
CA TYR A 44 -20.74 4.56 13.07
C TYR A 44 -20.76 5.33 14.41
N ALA A 45 -21.46 4.78 15.42
CA ALA A 45 -21.65 5.39 16.73
C ALA A 45 -22.13 6.85 16.62
N GLU A 46 -23.26 7.07 15.95
CA GLU A 46 -23.87 8.38 15.70
C GLU A 46 -23.92 9.28 16.93
N GLU A 47 -24.30 8.70 18.08
CA GLU A 47 -24.40 9.38 19.38
C GLU A 47 -23.08 10.04 19.82
N VAL A 48 -21.94 9.57 19.31
CA VAL A 48 -20.63 10.13 19.62
C VAL A 48 -20.45 11.50 19.00
N SER A 49 -21.06 11.78 17.85
CA SER A 49 -21.01 13.12 17.24
C SER A 49 -21.60 14.21 18.17
N GLU A 50 -22.55 13.83 19.03
CA GLU A 50 -23.19 14.69 20.02
C GLU A 50 -22.43 14.73 21.37
N HIS A 51 -21.34 13.97 21.51
CA HIS A 51 -20.61 13.88 22.76
C HIS A 51 -19.99 15.25 23.14
N PRO A 52 -20.19 15.73 24.38
CA PRO A 52 -19.82 17.09 24.77
C PRO A 52 -18.31 17.32 24.82
N ASN A 53 -17.50 16.27 25.00
CA ASN A 53 -16.04 16.36 24.99
C ASN A 53 -15.49 16.15 23.57
N PRO A 54 -14.88 17.17 22.93
CA PRO A 54 -14.27 17.07 21.60
C PRO A 54 -13.16 16.01 21.51
N LEU A 55 -12.38 15.82 22.57
CA LEU A 55 -11.28 14.84 22.59
C LEU A 55 -11.80 13.39 22.46
N VAL A 56 -12.99 13.11 22.97
CA VAL A 56 -13.63 11.80 22.79
C VAL A 56 -14.01 11.62 21.33
N ARG A 57 -14.56 12.66 20.67
CA ARG A 57 -14.95 12.61 19.25
C ARG A 57 -13.73 12.47 18.35
N GLU A 58 -12.64 13.17 18.68
CA GLU A 58 -11.37 13.07 17.99
C GLU A 58 -10.81 11.64 17.98
N GLU A 59 -10.89 10.92 19.12
CA GLU A 59 -10.42 9.53 19.20
C GLU A 59 -11.14 8.59 18.21
N TYR A 60 -12.42 8.86 17.92
CA TYR A 60 -13.20 8.05 16.97
C TYR A 60 -12.74 8.23 15.53
N LEU A 61 -12.02 9.30 15.20
CA LEU A 61 -11.39 9.48 13.88
C LEU A 61 -10.44 8.34 13.51
N ASN A 62 -9.90 7.62 14.50
CA ASN A 62 -9.07 6.44 14.28
C ASN A 62 -9.86 5.33 13.54
N ARG A 63 -11.19 5.26 13.67
CA ARG A 63 -12.03 4.30 12.93
C ARG A 63 -11.99 4.49 11.42
N ILE A 64 -11.66 5.69 10.91
CA ILE A 64 -11.47 5.89 9.46
C ILE A 64 -10.32 5.01 8.94
N GLU A 65 -9.30 4.75 9.75
CA GLU A 65 -8.20 3.85 9.37
C GLU A 65 -8.62 2.39 9.30
N GLU A 66 -9.72 2.01 9.96
CA GLU A 66 -10.27 0.66 9.96
C GLU A 66 -11.26 0.43 8.82
N LEU A 67 -11.76 1.49 8.18
CA LEU A 67 -12.69 1.39 7.06
C LEU A 67 -12.07 0.57 5.92
N ARG A 68 -12.80 -0.46 5.49
CA ARG A 68 -12.43 -1.28 4.34
C ARG A 68 -13.63 -1.41 3.40
N GLN A 69 -13.55 -0.69 2.28
CA GLN A 69 -14.48 -0.79 1.18
C GLN A 69 -13.87 -1.67 0.07
N PRO A 70 -14.36 -2.90 -0.16
CA PRO A 70 -13.93 -3.70 -1.29
C PRO A 70 -14.24 -3.00 -2.62
N LEU A 71 -13.29 -3.08 -3.55
CA LEU A 71 -13.39 -2.49 -4.88
C LEU A 71 -13.52 -3.57 -5.96
N SER A 72 -13.87 -3.17 -7.18
CA SER A 72 -14.04 -4.07 -8.33
C SER A 72 -12.85 -5.00 -8.57
N ASP A 73 -11.63 -4.52 -8.30
CA ASP A 73 -10.39 -5.26 -8.56
C ASP A 73 -10.21 -6.48 -7.66
N TYR A 74 -10.86 -6.51 -6.48
CA TYR A 74 -10.67 -7.54 -5.47
C TYR A 74 -11.10 -8.92 -5.97
N GLU A 75 -12.17 -9.01 -6.76
CA GLU A 75 -12.68 -10.30 -7.24
C GLU A 75 -11.63 -10.99 -8.11
N SER A 76 -11.08 -10.26 -9.08
CA SER A 76 -10.10 -10.79 -10.02
C SER A 76 -8.85 -11.31 -9.28
N CYS A 77 -8.38 -10.55 -8.28
CA CYS A 77 -7.23 -10.91 -7.45
C CYS A 77 -7.54 -12.15 -6.58
N PHE A 78 -8.65 -12.14 -5.86
CA PHE A 78 -9.07 -13.26 -5.02
C PHE A 78 -9.19 -14.56 -5.82
N ARG A 79 -9.87 -14.51 -6.97
CA ARG A 79 -10.04 -15.69 -7.85
C ARG A 79 -8.73 -16.15 -8.46
N ALA A 80 -7.77 -15.25 -8.68
CA ALA A 80 -6.43 -15.65 -9.10
C ALA A 80 -5.67 -16.39 -8.00
N ILE A 81 -5.68 -15.86 -6.77
CA ILE A 81 -5.03 -16.52 -5.62
C ILE A 81 -5.67 -17.88 -5.34
N GLU A 82 -7.00 -17.96 -5.32
CA GLU A 82 -7.75 -19.21 -5.13
C GLU A 82 -7.33 -20.29 -6.14
N ARG A 83 -7.25 -19.91 -7.43
CA ARG A 83 -6.84 -20.83 -8.51
C ARG A 83 -5.39 -21.25 -8.36
N ALA A 84 -4.50 -20.31 -8.06
CA ALA A 84 -3.07 -20.56 -7.96
C ALA A 84 -2.73 -21.52 -6.80
N ILE A 85 -3.32 -21.31 -5.62
CA ILE A 85 -3.17 -22.20 -4.46
C ILE A 85 -3.66 -23.61 -4.82
N LYS A 86 -4.88 -23.74 -5.35
CA LYS A 86 -5.45 -25.05 -5.74
C LYS A 86 -4.61 -25.75 -6.80
N LYS A 87 -4.11 -25.00 -7.80
CA LYS A 87 -3.24 -25.54 -8.85
C LYS A 87 -1.89 -26.02 -8.30
N GLY A 88 -1.29 -25.26 -7.38
CA GLY A 88 -0.08 -25.67 -6.67
C GLY A 88 -0.25 -26.97 -5.88
N TYR A 89 -1.40 -27.12 -5.19
CA TYR A 89 -1.74 -28.36 -4.48
C TYR A 89 -2.18 -29.51 -5.36
N SER A 90 -2.65 -29.27 -6.59
CA SER A 90 -3.08 -30.35 -7.49
C SER A 90 -1.96 -31.35 -7.84
N ALA A 91 -0.69 -30.95 -7.71
CA ALA A 91 0.47 -31.81 -7.89
C ALA A 91 0.94 -32.50 -6.59
N LYS A 92 0.32 -32.18 -5.45
CA LYS A 92 0.73 -32.58 -4.10
C LYS A 92 -0.48 -33.22 -3.40
N ASN A 93 -0.53 -34.55 -3.36
CA ASN A 93 -1.50 -35.29 -2.56
C ASN A 93 -0.73 -36.14 -1.53
N PRO A 94 -0.84 -35.85 -0.22
CA PRO A 94 -0.15 -36.58 0.86
C PRO A 94 -0.32 -38.11 0.82
N LEU A 95 -1.40 -38.62 0.20
CA LEU A 95 -1.67 -40.06 0.06
C LEU A 95 -1.08 -40.68 -1.22
N SER A 96 -0.42 -39.88 -2.06
CA SER A 96 0.14 -40.31 -3.34
C SER A 96 1.65 -40.64 -3.24
N PRO A 97 2.12 -41.72 -3.89
CA PRO A 97 3.55 -42.01 -3.98
C PRO A 97 4.37 -40.90 -4.66
N THR A 98 3.79 -40.16 -5.61
CA THR A 98 4.43 -38.97 -6.21
C THR A 98 4.74 -37.89 -5.19
N THR A 99 3.88 -37.72 -4.18
CA THR A 99 4.12 -36.74 -3.12
C THR A 99 5.14 -37.25 -2.11
N ALA A 100 5.16 -38.56 -1.82
CA ALA A 100 6.25 -39.16 -1.05
C ALA A 100 7.61 -38.95 -1.75
N GLN A 101 7.67 -39.15 -3.07
CA GLN A 101 8.86 -38.81 -3.86
C GLN A 101 9.22 -37.33 -3.70
N TYR A 102 8.25 -36.44 -3.90
CA TYR A 102 8.46 -35.00 -3.72
C TYR A 102 9.08 -34.73 -2.35
N LEU A 103 8.52 -35.23 -1.24
CA LEU A 103 9.02 -34.96 0.10
C LEU A 103 10.43 -35.50 0.36
N HIS A 104 10.73 -36.74 -0.06
CA HIS A 104 11.96 -37.43 0.36
C HIS A 104 13.18 -37.18 -0.52
N TYR A 105 13.01 -36.81 -1.80
CA TYR A 105 14.13 -36.58 -2.72
C TYR A 105 14.51 -35.11 -2.81
N LEU A 106 15.79 -34.82 -3.09
CA LEU A 106 16.18 -33.47 -3.48
C LEU A 106 15.55 -33.11 -4.82
N VAL A 107 15.40 -31.81 -5.05
CA VAL A 107 14.76 -31.24 -6.25
C VAL A 107 15.34 -31.77 -7.57
N ASP A 108 16.65 -32.02 -7.59
CA ASP A 108 17.38 -32.46 -8.78
C ASP A 108 17.67 -33.98 -8.76
N GLU A 109 17.12 -34.71 -7.79
CA GLU A 109 17.27 -36.16 -7.66
C GLU A 109 15.96 -36.87 -8.00
N ARG A 110 16.07 -38.08 -8.53
CA ARG A 110 14.92 -38.95 -8.82
C ARG A 110 15.17 -40.36 -8.28
N PRO A 111 14.13 -41.04 -7.78
CA PRO A 111 14.24 -42.45 -7.49
C PRO A 111 14.55 -43.24 -8.77
N GLU A 112 15.26 -44.35 -8.63
CA GLU A 112 15.48 -45.31 -9.72
C GLU A 112 14.16 -45.90 -10.22
N ILE A 113 13.20 -46.08 -9.32
CA ILE A 113 11.87 -46.62 -9.60
C ILE A 113 10.86 -45.47 -9.67
N GLU A 114 10.18 -45.35 -10.80
CA GLU A 114 9.11 -44.36 -10.97
C GLU A 114 7.92 -44.67 -10.05
N PRO A 115 7.37 -43.66 -9.34
CA PRO A 115 6.16 -43.84 -8.56
C PRO A 115 4.98 -44.28 -9.44
N ARG A 116 4.08 -45.11 -8.92
CA ARG A 116 2.89 -45.59 -9.67
C ARG A 116 1.99 -44.47 -10.22
N THR A 117 2.06 -43.28 -9.65
CA THR A 117 1.30 -42.08 -10.04
C THR A 117 2.11 -41.11 -10.92
N GLY A 118 3.29 -41.54 -11.39
CA GLY A 118 4.23 -40.77 -12.20
C GLY A 118 5.15 -39.85 -11.38
N PHE A 119 6.16 -39.29 -12.05
CA PHE A 119 7.05 -38.30 -11.44
C PHE A 119 6.33 -36.98 -11.10
N PHE A 120 6.78 -36.31 -10.05
CA PHE A 120 6.27 -34.99 -9.66
C PHE A 120 6.45 -33.97 -10.80
N GLN A 121 5.35 -33.28 -11.14
CA GLN A 121 5.33 -32.22 -12.14
C GLN A 121 4.97 -30.87 -11.50
N PRO A 122 5.91 -29.90 -11.48
CA PRO A 122 5.69 -28.59 -10.88
C PRO A 122 4.61 -27.77 -11.61
N LYS A 123 3.55 -27.41 -10.87
CA LYS A 123 2.40 -26.62 -11.37
C LYS A 123 2.32 -25.21 -10.76
N GLY A 124 3.45 -24.65 -10.30
CA GLY A 124 3.51 -23.28 -9.76
C GLY A 124 3.14 -22.24 -10.82
N GLU A 125 2.46 -21.18 -10.37
CA GLU A 125 2.09 -20.02 -11.20
C GLU A 125 2.64 -18.73 -10.61
N GLY A 126 2.86 -17.75 -11.46
CA GLY A 126 3.27 -16.41 -11.06
C GLY A 126 2.15 -15.40 -11.16
N LEU A 127 1.95 -14.60 -10.11
CA LEU A 127 0.99 -13.50 -10.05
C LEU A 127 1.74 -12.19 -9.83
N THR A 128 1.18 -11.07 -10.28
CA THR A 128 1.79 -9.76 -10.06
C THR A 128 0.77 -8.65 -9.90
N LEU A 129 0.93 -7.87 -8.83
CA LEU A 129 0.14 -6.69 -8.51
C LEU A 129 1.07 -5.48 -8.43
N ILE A 130 0.81 -4.48 -9.27
CA ILE A 130 1.58 -3.22 -9.32
C ILE A 130 0.64 -2.08 -8.98
N GLY A 131 1.13 -1.03 -8.35
CA GLY A 131 0.38 0.22 -8.21
C GLY A 131 1.09 1.20 -7.30
N GLU A 132 0.72 2.46 -7.35
CA GLU A 132 1.38 3.49 -6.55
C GLU A 132 1.12 3.33 -5.04
N SER A 133 1.91 4.00 -4.20
CA SER A 133 1.67 3.97 -2.75
C SER A 133 0.30 4.59 -2.44
N GLY A 134 -0.42 4.03 -1.45
CA GLY A 134 -1.73 4.56 -1.03
C GLY A 134 -2.95 4.16 -1.87
N VAL A 135 -2.79 3.44 -2.99
CA VAL A 135 -3.93 2.95 -3.79
C VAL A 135 -4.66 1.74 -3.19
N GLY A 136 -4.25 1.26 -2.01
CA GLY A 136 -4.91 0.17 -1.30
C GLY A 136 -4.40 -1.25 -1.59
N LYS A 137 -3.21 -1.41 -2.20
CA LYS A 137 -2.64 -2.74 -2.53
C LYS A 137 -2.47 -3.67 -1.33
N SER A 138 -1.77 -3.19 -0.29
CA SER A 138 -1.46 -3.99 0.90
C SER A 138 -2.73 -4.31 1.69
N SER A 139 -3.64 -3.34 1.82
CA SER A 139 -4.97 -3.56 2.41
C SER A 139 -5.75 -4.63 1.65
N MET A 140 -5.87 -4.51 0.33
CA MET A 140 -6.57 -5.50 -0.50
C MET A 140 -5.98 -6.89 -0.30
N LEU A 141 -4.65 -7.00 -0.36
CA LEU A 141 -3.95 -8.26 -0.20
C LEU A 141 -4.25 -8.88 1.17
N GLU A 142 -4.16 -8.11 2.25
CA GLU A 142 -4.41 -8.60 3.60
C GLU A 142 -5.84 -9.13 3.75
N GLN A 143 -6.84 -8.40 3.26
CA GLN A 143 -8.24 -8.84 3.27
C GLN A 143 -8.43 -10.14 2.49
N VAL A 144 -7.83 -10.22 1.30
CA VAL A 144 -7.92 -11.40 0.43
C VAL A 144 -7.19 -12.60 1.04
N LEU A 145 -6.02 -12.41 1.63
CA LEU A 145 -5.24 -13.49 2.26
C LEU A 145 -5.87 -13.98 3.55
N ASN A 146 -6.43 -13.08 4.37
CA ASN A 146 -7.07 -13.43 5.65
C ASN A 146 -8.35 -14.27 5.49
N TYR A 147 -8.94 -14.31 4.29
CA TYR A 147 -10.01 -15.26 3.98
C TYR A 147 -9.54 -16.72 3.97
N PHE A 148 -8.28 -16.95 3.61
CA PHE A 148 -7.69 -18.28 3.67
C PHE A 148 -7.03 -18.49 5.04
N PRO A 149 -7.26 -19.65 5.70
CA PRO A 149 -6.52 -19.98 6.92
C PRO A 149 -5.02 -19.98 6.60
N ASN A 150 -4.19 -19.48 7.52
CA ASN A 150 -2.75 -19.41 7.29
C ASN A 150 -2.12 -20.82 7.32
N VAL A 151 -2.47 -21.60 8.35
CA VAL A 151 -2.07 -23.01 8.48
C VAL A 151 -3.28 -23.88 8.78
N ILE A 152 -3.33 -25.04 8.13
CA ILE A 152 -4.32 -26.09 8.34
C ILE A 152 -3.62 -27.31 8.91
N GLU A 153 -4.11 -27.83 10.03
CA GLU A 153 -3.61 -29.07 10.64
C GLU A 153 -4.53 -30.24 10.29
N HIS A 154 -3.93 -31.35 9.84
CA HIS A 154 -4.64 -32.54 9.40
C HIS A 154 -4.37 -33.69 10.36
N ASN A 155 -5.43 -34.19 11.01
CA ASN A 155 -5.33 -35.33 11.94
C ASN A 155 -5.69 -36.65 11.26
N SER A 156 -6.77 -36.67 10.49
CA SER A 156 -7.20 -37.85 9.73
C SER A 156 -8.02 -37.46 8.52
N TYR A 157 -7.95 -38.25 7.46
CA TYR A 157 -8.72 -38.05 6.24
C TYR A 157 -9.19 -39.40 5.70
N LYS A 158 -10.51 -39.58 5.53
CA LYS A 158 -11.12 -40.83 5.03
C LYS A 158 -10.60 -42.10 5.70
N GLY A 159 -10.41 -42.06 7.03
CA GLY A 159 -9.91 -43.19 7.82
C GLY A 159 -8.38 -43.36 7.84
N CYS A 160 -7.63 -42.56 7.07
CA CYS A 160 -6.17 -42.50 7.15
C CYS A 160 -5.74 -41.45 8.17
N SER A 161 -5.06 -41.84 9.24
CA SER A 161 -4.47 -40.91 10.19
C SER A 161 -3.19 -40.28 9.64
N PHE A 162 -3.03 -38.98 9.84
CA PHE A 162 -1.80 -38.28 9.55
C PHE A 162 -1.02 -38.04 10.85
N THR A 163 0.30 -38.17 10.80
CA THR A 163 1.17 -37.79 11.91
C THR A 163 1.65 -36.36 11.68
N ALA A 164 1.09 -35.41 12.44
CA ALA A 164 1.52 -33.99 12.47
C ALA A 164 1.62 -33.32 11.09
N LEU A 165 0.67 -33.59 10.19
CA LEU A 165 0.65 -32.95 8.87
C LEU A 165 0.08 -31.53 9.00
N LYS A 166 0.95 -30.54 8.83
CA LYS A 166 0.59 -29.12 8.75
C LYS A 166 0.72 -28.64 7.31
N GLN A 167 -0.32 -28.00 6.80
CA GLN A 167 -0.41 -27.37 5.49
C GLN A 167 -0.34 -25.85 5.66
N VAL A 168 0.72 -25.22 5.14
CA VAL A 168 0.83 -23.75 5.10
C VAL A 168 0.21 -23.25 3.80
N VAL A 169 -0.91 -22.55 3.89
CA VAL A 169 -1.65 -22.10 2.69
C VAL A 169 -0.94 -20.96 2.00
N TRP A 170 -0.43 -19.99 2.76
CA TRP A 170 0.30 -18.84 2.25
C TRP A 170 1.29 -18.29 3.27
N ILE A 171 2.36 -17.66 2.79
CA ILE A 171 3.24 -16.81 3.61
C ILE A 171 3.53 -15.52 2.85
N LYS A 172 3.67 -14.40 3.58
CA LYS A 172 4.05 -13.11 3.04
C LYS A 172 5.41 -12.72 3.60
N VAL A 173 6.30 -12.26 2.73
CA VAL A 173 7.61 -11.69 3.10
C VAL A 173 7.83 -10.40 2.33
N ASP A 174 8.63 -9.49 2.89
CA ASP A 174 9.05 -8.28 2.19
C ASP A 174 10.38 -8.52 1.47
N CYS A 175 10.53 -7.97 0.26
CA CYS A 175 11.79 -8.08 -0.48
C CYS A 175 12.90 -7.27 0.21
N PRO A 176 14.05 -7.88 0.55
CA PRO A 176 15.12 -7.20 1.26
C PRO A 176 15.75 -6.09 0.40
N SER A 177 16.11 -4.97 1.05
CA SER A 177 16.65 -3.76 0.41
C SER A 177 17.99 -3.98 -0.31
N ASN A 178 18.77 -4.97 0.10
CA ASN A 178 20.05 -5.32 -0.51
C ASN A 178 19.94 -6.37 -1.64
N SER A 179 18.71 -6.83 -1.96
CA SER A 179 18.45 -7.88 -2.96
C SER A 179 19.22 -9.19 -2.71
N SER A 180 19.59 -9.48 -1.46
CA SER A 180 20.35 -10.67 -1.07
C SER A 180 19.47 -11.93 -1.08
N VAL A 181 19.94 -12.99 -1.75
CA VAL A 181 19.30 -14.32 -1.70
C VAL A 181 19.32 -14.88 -0.29
N ARG A 182 20.40 -14.62 0.46
CA ARG A 182 20.53 -15.10 1.82
C ARG A 182 19.44 -14.51 2.71
N ASP A 183 19.28 -13.20 2.66
CA ASP A 183 18.37 -12.45 3.53
C ASP A 183 16.92 -12.83 3.21
N LEU A 184 16.56 -12.96 1.93
CA LEU A 184 15.24 -13.46 1.54
C LEU A 184 15.00 -14.89 2.05
N CYS A 185 16.00 -15.79 1.94
CA CYS A 185 15.86 -17.15 2.45
C CYS A 185 15.70 -17.19 3.98
N GLU A 186 16.44 -16.37 4.72
CA GLU A 186 16.34 -16.27 6.18
C GLU A 186 14.97 -15.70 6.60
N GLU A 187 14.45 -14.71 5.87
CA GLU A 187 13.13 -14.15 6.11
C GLU A 187 12.02 -15.19 5.86
N ILE A 188 12.06 -15.90 4.73
CA ILE A 188 11.10 -16.97 4.42
C ILE A 188 11.15 -18.08 5.48
N LEU A 189 12.36 -18.50 5.92
CA LEU A 189 12.50 -19.50 6.98
C LEU A 189 11.90 -19.00 8.29
N SER A 190 12.20 -17.76 8.68
CA SER A 190 11.67 -17.14 9.89
C SER A 190 10.14 -17.09 9.89
N VAL A 191 9.54 -16.65 8.78
CA VAL A 191 8.08 -16.59 8.63
C VAL A 191 7.44 -17.99 8.61
N LEU A 192 8.09 -18.99 8.02
CA LEU A 192 7.63 -20.37 8.06
C LEU A 192 7.66 -20.95 9.49
N ASP A 193 8.74 -20.72 10.23
CA ASP A 193 8.87 -21.18 11.62
C ASP A 193 7.79 -20.54 12.51
N LEU A 194 7.55 -19.23 12.34
CA LEU A 194 6.48 -18.51 13.02
C LEU A 194 5.09 -19.04 12.66
N SER A 195 4.83 -19.29 11.37
CA SER A 195 3.53 -19.79 10.90
C SER A 195 3.23 -21.19 11.44
N LEU A 196 4.26 -22.02 11.57
CA LEU A 196 4.14 -23.42 11.99
C LEU A 196 4.21 -23.62 13.51
N ASP A 197 4.41 -22.53 14.27
CA ASP A 197 4.64 -22.51 15.71
C ASP A 197 5.83 -23.43 16.10
N ARG A 198 7.00 -23.16 15.52
CA ARG A 198 8.23 -23.92 15.70
C ARG A 198 9.35 -23.05 16.26
N GLU A 199 10.31 -23.68 16.92
CA GLU A 199 11.55 -23.00 17.29
C GLU A 199 12.28 -22.48 16.05
N LYS A 200 12.94 -21.33 16.20
CA LYS A 200 13.67 -20.69 15.11
C LYS A 200 14.76 -21.62 14.56
N THR A 201 14.62 -21.96 13.29
CA THR A 201 15.56 -22.79 12.57
C THR A 201 16.89 -22.03 12.42
N LYS A 202 17.99 -22.67 12.81
CA LYS A 202 19.34 -22.11 12.59
C LYS A 202 19.66 -22.11 11.08
N PRO A 203 19.92 -20.95 10.45
CA PRO A 203 20.26 -20.89 9.03
C PRO A 203 21.58 -21.61 8.74
N ALA A 204 21.63 -22.35 7.63
CA ALA A 204 22.87 -22.97 7.18
C ALA A 204 23.97 -21.93 6.85
N GLY A 205 25.22 -22.36 6.96
CA GLY A 205 26.39 -21.49 6.78
C GLY A 205 26.55 -20.98 5.34
N THR A 206 26.34 -21.83 4.33
CA THR A 206 26.49 -21.48 2.91
C THR A 206 25.14 -21.22 2.23
N ILE A 207 25.10 -20.35 1.22
CA ILE A 207 23.87 -20.02 0.47
C ILE A 207 23.26 -21.29 -0.15
N GLY A 208 24.08 -22.17 -0.74
CA GLY A 208 23.60 -23.42 -1.33
C GLY A 208 22.97 -24.36 -0.32
N ALA A 209 23.55 -24.48 0.88
CA ALA A 209 22.97 -25.28 1.97
C ALA A 209 21.69 -24.64 2.52
N LEU A 210 21.65 -23.30 2.61
CA LEU A 210 20.48 -22.55 3.06
C LEU A 210 19.30 -22.70 2.11
N VAL A 211 19.55 -22.62 0.80
CA VAL A 211 18.53 -22.88 -0.22
C VAL A 211 17.98 -24.29 -0.07
N ARG A 212 18.84 -25.32 0.05
CA ARG A 212 18.39 -26.71 0.25
C ARG A 212 17.57 -26.90 1.53
N GLN A 213 17.99 -26.25 2.62
CA GLN A 213 17.27 -26.25 3.90
C GLN A 213 15.87 -25.65 3.72
N LEU A 214 15.80 -24.48 3.10
CA LEU A 214 14.53 -23.81 2.80
C LEU A 214 13.63 -24.65 1.89
N GLU A 215 14.18 -25.27 0.85
CA GLU A 215 13.42 -26.18 -0.02
C GLU A 215 12.77 -27.31 0.78
N GLN A 216 13.49 -27.94 1.71
CA GLN A 216 12.93 -28.99 2.55
C GLN A 216 11.86 -28.47 3.51
N CYS A 217 12.04 -27.27 4.07
CA CYS A 217 11.01 -26.63 4.89
C CYS A 217 9.73 -26.33 4.08
N ILE A 218 9.87 -25.78 2.87
CA ILE A 218 8.76 -25.52 1.94
C ILE A 218 8.02 -26.82 1.57
N LYS A 219 8.77 -27.89 1.29
CA LYS A 219 8.21 -29.19 0.90
C LYS A 219 7.42 -29.83 2.05
N SER A 220 8.04 -29.92 3.23
CA SER A 220 7.45 -30.56 4.42
C SER A 220 6.27 -29.80 5.02
N SER A 221 6.22 -28.48 4.82
CA SER A 221 5.09 -27.62 5.25
C SER A 221 3.97 -27.53 4.21
N PHE A 222 4.13 -28.14 3.02
CA PHE A 222 3.20 -28.02 1.91
C PHE A 222 2.82 -26.56 1.61
N LEU A 223 3.82 -25.68 1.44
CA LEU A 223 3.56 -24.28 1.15
C LEU A 223 2.70 -24.12 -0.12
N GLY A 224 1.56 -23.44 0.03
CA GLY A 224 0.55 -23.23 -1.00
C GLY A 224 0.81 -22.00 -1.88
N MET A 225 1.34 -20.92 -1.32
CA MET A 225 1.74 -19.71 -2.04
C MET A 225 2.78 -18.90 -1.25
N LEU A 226 3.75 -18.32 -1.95
CA LEU A 226 4.69 -17.35 -1.38
C LEU A 226 4.40 -15.96 -1.98
N ILE A 227 4.08 -15.01 -1.12
CA ILE A 227 3.88 -13.61 -1.48
C ILE A 227 5.15 -12.83 -1.15
N ILE A 228 5.64 -12.06 -2.10
CA ILE A 228 6.80 -11.19 -1.95
C ILE A 228 6.36 -9.75 -2.22
N ASP A 229 6.30 -8.96 -1.15
CA ASP A 229 5.95 -7.54 -1.20
C ASP A 229 7.21 -6.68 -1.43
N GLU A 230 7.02 -5.40 -1.71
CA GLU A 230 8.11 -4.43 -1.89
C GLU A 230 9.14 -4.83 -2.98
N MET A 231 8.68 -5.48 -4.05
CA MET A 231 9.56 -5.97 -5.14
C MET A 231 10.37 -4.89 -5.85
N GLN A 232 9.99 -3.61 -5.70
CA GLN A 232 10.80 -2.47 -6.14
C GLN A 232 12.17 -2.37 -5.46
N ASN A 233 12.35 -3.00 -4.29
CA ASN A 233 13.62 -3.08 -3.59
C ASN A 233 14.66 -3.94 -4.33
N LEU A 234 14.23 -4.69 -5.34
CA LEU A 234 15.09 -5.52 -6.15
C LEU A 234 15.89 -4.65 -7.15
N GLN A 235 17.19 -4.48 -6.89
CA GLN A 235 18.09 -3.69 -7.73
C GLN A 235 18.89 -4.55 -8.71
N PHE A 236 18.88 -4.17 -10.00
CA PHE A 236 19.69 -4.80 -11.04
C PHE A 236 21.09 -4.20 -11.04
N LYS A 237 22.08 -4.93 -10.48
CA LYS A 237 23.48 -4.54 -10.65
C LYS A 237 23.95 -4.97 -12.04
N ARG A 238 24.30 -3.99 -12.90
CA ARG A 238 24.81 -4.20 -14.27
C ARG A 238 26.12 -5.01 -14.39
N THR A 239 26.74 -5.39 -13.27
CA THR A 239 28.02 -6.11 -13.25
C THR A 239 27.81 -7.62 -13.19
N GLY A 240 27.65 -8.27 -14.35
CA GLY A 240 28.10 -9.65 -14.68
C GLY A 240 27.63 -10.86 -13.84
N GLY A 241 27.01 -10.66 -12.69
CA GLY A 241 26.33 -11.68 -11.91
C GLY A 241 24.85 -11.58 -12.20
N GLU A 242 24.39 -12.32 -13.21
CA GLU A 242 22.95 -12.53 -13.44
C GLU A 242 22.23 -12.79 -12.11
N ASN A 243 21.10 -12.11 -11.88
CA ASN A 243 20.43 -12.02 -10.58
C ASN A 243 20.18 -13.39 -9.93
N ASN A 244 21.09 -13.79 -9.03
CA ASN A 244 21.00 -15.06 -8.28
C ASN A 244 19.64 -15.21 -7.56
N LEU A 245 19.02 -14.09 -7.17
CA LEU A 245 17.68 -14.04 -6.59
C LEU A 245 16.60 -14.49 -7.57
N LEU A 246 16.64 -14.01 -8.81
CA LEU A 246 15.63 -14.40 -9.81
C LEU A 246 15.80 -15.86 -10.20
N ARG A 247 17.04 -16.36 -10.33
CA ARG A 247 17.30 -17.80 -10.50
C ARG A 247 16.75 -18.62 -9.33
N PHE A 248 16.86 -18.12 -8.11
CA PHE A 248 16.26 -18.74 -6.92
C PHE A 248 14.72 -18.75 -6.97
N LEU A 249 14.08 -17.62 -7.31
CA LEU A 249 12.62 -17.53 -7.45
C LEU A 249 12.09 -18.43 -8.57
N HIS A 250 12.77 -18.44 -9.72
CA HIS A 250 12.54 -19.37 -10.84
C HIS A 250 12.59 -20.82 -10.37
N ARG A 251 13.56 -21.17 -9.52
CA ARG A 251 13.70 -22.51 -8.96
C ARG A 251 12.51 -22.88 -8.08
N LEU A 252 12.02 -21.98 -7.22
CA LEU A 252 10.82 -22.24 -6.40
C LEU A 252 9.58 -22.56 -7.26
N VAL A 253 9.33 -21.78 -8.32
CA VAL A 253 8.18 -22.02 -9.22
C VAL A 253 8.37 -23.29 -10.04
N ASN A 254 9.51 -23.39 -10.73
CA ASN A 254 9.72 -24.41 -11.76
C ASN A 254 10.11 -25.77 -11.21
N LYS A 255 10.61 -25.84 -9.97
CA LYS A 255 11.04 -27.09 -9.35
C LYS A 255 10.18 -27.53 -8.19
N LEU A 256 9.78 -26.61 -7.30
CA LEU A 256 8.93 -26.96 -6.15
C LEU A 256 7.44 -26.86 -6.48
N GLY A 257 7.08 -26.20 -7.58
CA GLY A 257 5.69 -25.96 -7.96
C GLY A 257 4.96 -25.05 -6.96
N VAL A 258 5.68 -24.12 -6.33
CA VAL A 258 5.11 -23.15 -5.40
C VAL A 258 4.68 -21.91 -6.20
N PRO A 259 3.40 -21.53 -6.16
CA PRO A 259 2.93 -20.26 -6.69
C PRO A 259 3.61 -19.06 -6.03
N LEU A 260 4.01 -18.06 -6.82
CA LEU A 260 4.58 -16.80 -6.34
C LEU A 260 3.65 -15.64 -6.65
N PHE A 261 3.45 -14.74 -5.69
CA PHE A 261 2.73 -13.49 -5.90
C PHE A 261 3.63 -12.30 -5.60
N PHE A 262 3.99 -11.57 -6.66
CA PHE A 262 4.83 -10.37 -6.58
C PHE A 262 3.99 -9.12 -6.40
N ILE A 263 4.36 -8.28 -5.43
CA ILE A 263 3.70 -7.01 -5.17
C ILE A 263 4.75 -5.91 -5.11
N GLY A 264 4.42 -4.76 -5.67
CA GLY A 264 5.25 -3.59 -5.43
C GLY A 264 4.77 -2.32 -6.13
N ASN A 265 5.61 -1.30 -5.99
CA ASN A 265 5.35 0.05 -6.42
C ASN A 265 6.14 0.38 -7.70
N PRO A 266 5.56 1.10 -8.67
CA PRO A 266 6.35 1.73 -9.73
C PRO A 266 7.41 2.68 -9.14
N PRO A 267 8.59 2.83 -9.78
CA PRO A 267 8.98 2.27 -11.06
C PRO A 267 9.50 0.83 -10.94
N PHE A 268 8.92 -0.09 -11.71
CA PHE A 268 9.53 -1.39 -11.97
C PHE A 268 10.46 -1.26 -13.17
N ASP A 269 11.72 -1.64 -13.01
CA ASP A 269 12.63 -1.74 -14.14
C ASP A 269 12.00 -2.65 -15.22
N GLN A 270 11.95 -2.20 -16.47
CA GLN A 270 11.40 -3.02 -17.57
C GLN A 270 12.16 -4.35 -17.71
N THR A 271 13.43 -4.39 -17.30
CA THR A 271 14.22 -5.62 -17.21
C THR A 271 13.68 -6.54 -16.11
N LEU A 272 13.32 -6.02 -14.94
CA LEU A 272 12.63 -6.76 -13.87
C LEU A 272 11.32 -7.35 -14.35
N ILE A 273 10.50 -6.57 -15.06
CA ILE A 273 9.24 -7.06 -15.60
C ILE A 273 9.49 -8.21 -16.57
N LYS A 274 10.49 -8.10 -17.47
CA LYS A 274 10.86 -9.15 -18.42
C LYS A 274 11.41 -10.40 -17.72
N GLU A 275 12.31 -10.26 -16.75
CA GLU A 275 12.88 -11.39 -16.03
C GLU A 275 11.85 -12.07 -15.11
N LEU A 276 10.98 -11.29 -14.47
CA LEU A 276 9.82 -11.84 -13.76
C LEU A 276 8.85 -12.50 -14.74
N LYS A 277 8.60 -11.97 -15.94
CA LYS A 277 7.76 -12.66 -16.95
C LYS A 277 8.40 -14.00 -17.36
N ALA A 278 9.72 -14.05 -17.49
CA ALA A 278 10.43 -15.30 -17.70
C ALA A 278 10.28 -16.25 -16.48
N ALA A 279 10.31 -15.73 -15.25
CA ALA A 279 10.10 -16.48 -14.00
C ALA A 279 8.70 -17.05 -13.85
N ARG A 280 7.72 -16.32 -14.34
CA ARG A 280 6.30 -16.63 -14.17
C ARG A 280 5.78 -17.70 -15.15
N ARG A 281 6.64 -18.23 -16.05
CA ARG A 281 6.25 -18.88 -17.33
C ARG A 281 5.42 -17.89 -18.18
N ALA A 282 5.64 -17.89 -19.49
CA ALA A 282 4.89 -17.00 -20.39
C ALA A 282 3.37 -17.19 -20.16
N GLU A 283 2.66 -16.08 -19.92
CA GLU A 283 1.24 -15.99 -19.52
C GLU A 283 0.96 -16.26 -18.02
N SER A 284 1.32 -15.29 -17.17
CA SER A 284 1.04 -15.27 -15.72
C SER A 284 -0.45 -15.39 -15.41
N GLY A 285 -0.83 -16.21 -14.42
CA GLY A 285 -2.22 -16.44 -14.00
C GLY A 285 -2.98 -15.19 -13.52
N TYR A 286 -2.25 -14.11 -13.23
CA TYR A 286 -2.79 -12.77 -12.94
C TYR A 286 -1.73 -11.68 -13.08
N HIS A 287 -2.07 -10.60 -13.77
CA HIS A 287 -1.30 -9.36 -13.78
C HIS A 287 -2.26 -8.18 -13.71
N HIS A 288 -2.15 -7.37 -12.67
CA HIS A 288 -2.99 -6.19 -12.49
C HIS A 288 -2.18 -4.98 -12.07
N THR A 289 -2.58 -3.83 -12.57
CA THR A 289 -2.03 -2.53 -12.17
C THR A 289 -3.16 -1.73 -11.51
N MET A 290 -3.09 -1.57 -10.19
CA MET A 290 -3.98 -0.69 -9.45
C MET A 290 -3.55 0.77 -9.68
N SER A 291 -4.46 1.55 -10.23
CA SER A 291 -4.32 2.99 -10.40
C SER A 291 -5.09 3.74 -9.31
N VAL A 292 -4.85 5.05 -9.22
CA VAL A 292 -5.77 5.95 -8.52
C VAL A 292 -7.17 5.86 -9.11
N LEU A 293 -8.18 6.14 -8.28
CA LEU A 293 -9.58 6.04 -8.69
C LEU A 293 -9.99 7.29 -9.46
N ALA A 294 -10.56 7.11 -10.65
CA ALA A 294 -11.17 8.23 -11.37
C ALA A 294 -12.41 8.72 -10.61
N LYS A 295 -12.65 10.04 -10.58
CA LYS A 295 -13.76 10.68 -9.85
C LYS A 295 -15.11 10.05 -10.18
N ASP A 296 -15.32 9.81 -11.46
CA ASP A 296 -16.54 9.32 -12.08
C ASP A 296 -16.61 7.78 -12.10
N SER A 297 -15.58 7.08 -11.58
CA SER A 297 -15.61 5.62 -11.43
C SER A 297 -16.61 5.19 -10.34
N ASP A 298 -17.22 4.01 -10.53
CA ASP A 298 -18.08 3.40 -9.51
C ASP A 298 -17.28 3.08 -8.23
N SER A 299 -16.00 2.74 -8.37
CA SER A 299 -15.08 2.49 -7.25
C SER A 299 -14.86 3.72 -6.38
N TRP A 300 -14.63 4.91 -6.98
CA TRP A 300 -14.53 6.16 -6.21
C TRP A 300 -15.85 6.48 -5.55
N ARG A 301 -16.97 6.41 -6.29
CA ARG A 301 -18.31 6.69 -5.75
C ARG A 301 -18.66 5.79 -4.57
N ALA A 302 -18.40 4.49 -4.66
CA ALA A 302 -18.61 3.55 -3.55
C ALA A 302 -17.71 3.88 -2.34
N PHE A 303 -16.42 4.16 -2.58
CA PHE A 303 -15.48 4.51 -1.53
C PHE A 303 -15.87 5.81 -0.82
N ILE A 304 -16.09 6.90 -1.56
CA ILE A 304 -16.36 8.20 -0.97
C ILE A 304 -17.69 8.22 -0.21
N THR A 305 -18.72 7.54 -0.73
CA THR A 305 -20.01 7.44 -0.05
C THR A 305 -19.87 6.78 1.31
N GLN A 306 -19.07 5.71 1.41
CA GLN A 306 -18.85 5.05 2.69
C GLN A 306 -17.94 5.86 3.61
N LEU A 307 -16.86 6.46 3.08
CA LEU A 307 -15.98 7.33 3.86
C LEU A 307 -16.73 8.49 4.50
N TRP A 308 -17.64 9.12 3.74
CA TRP A 308 -18.37 10.31 4.17
C TRP A 308 -19.35 10.08 5.31
N ASN A 309 -19.81 8.84 5.48
CA ASN A 309 -20.65 8.46 6.61
C ASN A 309 -19.89 8.66 7.93
N TYR A 310 -18.56 8.53 7.96
CA TYR A 310 -17.75 8.60 9.17
C TYR A 310 -17.40 10.04 9.57
N GLN A 311 -18.44 10.76 10.02
CA GLN A 311 -18.35 12.15 10.43
C GLN A 311 -18.70 12.30 11.92
N TRP A 312 -17.75 12.77 12.74
CA TRP A 312 -17.93 12.99 14.19
C TRP A 312 -17.80 14.46 14.62
N ALA A 313 -17.92 15.37 13.65
CA ALA A 313 -18.23 16.77 13.92
C ALA A 313 -19.65 16.90 14.47
N ASN A 314 -19.90 17.87 15.34
CA ASN A 314 -21.23 18.12 15.91
C ASN A 314 -22.24 18.67 14.89
N VAL A 315 -21.77 19.13 13.72
CA VAL A 315 -22.59 19.51 12.58
C VAL A 315 -22.27 18.59 11.41
N TYR A 316 -23.26 17.75 11.04
CA TYR A 316 -23.15 16.90 9.87
C TYR A 316 -23.27 17.73 8.58
N THR A 317 -22.30 17.54 7.68
CA THR A 317 -22.30 18.10 6.33
C THR A 317 -22.56 16.98 5.30
N GLU A 318 -23.59 17.14 4.48
CA GLU A 318 -23.86 16.23 3.36
C GLU A 318 -22.77 16.29 2.28
N LEU A 319 -22.52 15.17 1.61
CA LEU A 319 -21.56 15.10 0.50
C LEU A 319 -22.11 15.85 -0.72
N SER A 320 -21.73 17.12 -0.86
CA SER A 320 -21.99 17.89 -2.07
C SER A 320 -21.04 17.52 -3.20
N GLU A 321 -21.42 17.83 -4.44
CA GLU A 321 -20.53 17.67 -5.59
C GLU A 321 -19.24 18.50 -5.41
N GLU A 322 -19.34 19.71 -4.85
CA GLU A 322 -18.20 20.57 -4.58
C GLU A 322 -17.20 19.94 -3.58
N LEU A 323 -17.68 19.30 -2.51
CA LEU A 323 -16.84 18.64 -1.52
C LEU A 323 -16.20 17.37 -2.08
N ASN A 324 -16.96 16.59 -2.85
CA ASN A 324 -16.44 15.42 -3.57
C ASN A 324 -15.32 15.83 -4.54
N ASP A 325 -15.53 16.90 -5.30
CA ASP A 325 -14.59 17.44 -6.29
C ASP A 325 -13.31 17.93 -5.62
N SER A 326 -13.46 18.68 -4.53
CA SER A 326 -12.33 19.15 -3.74
C SER A 326 -11.51 17.98 -3.21
N LEU A 327 -12.15 17.00 -2.55
CA LEU A 327 -11.45 15.86 -1.98
C LEU A 327 -10.78 15.01 -3.06
N HIS A 328 -11.45 14.76 -4.19
CA HIS A 328 -10.86 14.03 -5.33
C HIS A 328 -9.64 14.76 -5.87
N LYS A 329 -9.72 16.08 -6.06
CA LYS A 329 -8.59 16.90 -6.54
C LYS A 329 -7.42 16.95 -5.56
N LEU A 330 -7.69 17.03 -4.26
CA LEU A 330 -6.67 17.07 -3.20
C LEU A 330 -5.95 15.72 -3.04
N SER A 331 -6.71 14.62 -3.11
CA SER A 331 -6.22 13.25 -3.01
C SER A 331 -5.71 12.68 -4.32
N VAL A 332 -6.05 13.29 -5.46
CA VAL A 332 -5.76 12.78 -6.81
C VAL A 332 -6.38 11.38 -7.03
N GLY A 333 -7.50 11.09 -6.36
CA GLY A 333 -8.13 9.77 -6.38
C GLY A 333 -7.38 8.68 -5.60
N ASN A 334 -6.38 9.04 -4.81
CA ASN A 334 -5.65 8.12 -3.93
C ASN A 334 -6.42 7.89 -2.62
N ILE A 335 -6.71 6.63 -2.31
CA ILE A 335 -7.58 6.22 -1.20
C ILE A 335 -6.99 6.63 0.16
N ASP A 336 -5.69 6.39 0.37
CA ASP A 336 -4.99 6.75 1.60
C ASP A 336 -4.94 8.27 1.79
N MET A 337 -4.58 9.02 0.73
CA MET A 337 -4.58 10.49 0.81
C MET A 337 -5.97 11.06 1.07
N ALA A 338 -7.01 10.51 0.44
CA ALA A 338 -8.40 10.94 0.66
C ALA A 338 -8.82 10.69 2.11
N SER A 339 -8.57 9.50 2.64
CA SER A 339 -8.89 9.13 4.02
C SER A 339 -8.18 10.01 5.04
N ARG A 340 -6.87 10.24 4.85
CA ARG A 340 -6.08 11.13 5.73
C ARG A 340 -6.52 12.58 5.63
N THR A 341 -6.76 13.09 4.43
CA THR A 341 -7.25 14.46 4.22
C THR A 341 -8.58 14.67 4.94
N TYR A 342 -9.51 13.73 4.79
CA TYR A 342 -10.82 13.77 5.41
C TYR A 342 -10.73 13.70 6.94
N ARG A 343 -9.88 12.80 7.46
CA ARG A 343 -9.64 12.66 8.90
C ARG A 343 -9.05 13.92 9.53
N GLU A 344 -7.98 14.47 8.94
CA GLU A 344 -7.34 15.67 9.50
C GLU A 344 -8.24 16.90 9.34
N ALA A 345 -9.05 16.99 8.28
CA ALA A 345 -10.05 18.05 8.13
C ALA A 345 -11.08 18.03 9.27
N GLN A 346 -11.54 16.84 9.68
CA GLN A 346 -12.41 16.69 10.85
C GLN A 346 -11.69 17.06 12.15
N ARG A 347 -10.46 16.58 12.35
CA ARG A 347 -9.66 16.89 13.55
C ARG A 347 -9.48 18.40 13.74
N LEU A 348 -9.34 19.16 12.66
CA LEU A 348 -9.19 20.62 12.71
C LEU A 348 -10.45 21.36 13.15
N VAL A 349 -11.63 20.82 12.82
CA VAL A 349 -12.91 21.50 13.10
C VAL A 349 -13.53 21.05 14.42
N ILE A 350 -13.24 19.83 14.88
CA ILE A 350 -13.73 19.31 16.17
C ILE A 350 -13.24 20.21 17.32
N GLY A 351 -14.18 20.70 18.13
CA GLY A 351 -13.92 21.61 19.26
C GLY A 351 -13.90 23.10 18.88
N SER A 352 -14.12 23.45 17.62
CA SER A 352 -14.32 24.84 17.19
C SER A 352 -15.78 25.27 17.31
N ASP A 353 -16.05 26.59 17.18
CA ASP A 353 -17.40 27.14 17.24
C ASP A 353 -18.30 26.69 16.07
N ASP A 354 -17.71 26.42 14.89
CA ASP A 354 -18.40 25.90 13.71
C ASP A 354 -17.67 24.68 13.17
N GLU A 355 -18.17 23.48 13.47
CA GLU A 355 -17.51 22.24 13.09
C GLU A 355 -17.89 21.74 11.69
N ARG A 356 -18.51 22.57 10.86
CA ARG A 356 -18.88 22.19 9.49
C ARG A 356 -17.66 21.89 8.64
N LEU A 357 -17.70 20.74 7.95
CA LEU A 357 -16.75 20.45 6.88
C LEU A 357 -17.03 21.33 5.67
N THR A 358 -15.98 21.96 5.15
CA THR A 358 -16.03 22.85 3.99
C THR A 358 -14.84 22.56 3.08
N VAL A 359 -14.82 23.16 1.88
CA VAL A 359 -13.69 23.03 0.95
C VAL A 359 -12.39 23.51 1.60
N SER A 360 -12.42 24.60 2.37
CA SER A 360 -11.23 25.14 3.04
C SER A 360 -10.72 24.22 4.15
N THR A 361 -11.60 23.55 4.90
CA THR A 361 -11.17 22.60 5.93
C THR A 361 -10.53 21.36 5.31
N LEU A 362 -11.03 20.88 4.16
CA LEU A 362 -10.39 19.82 3.38
C LEU A 362 -9.01 20.25 2.86
N GLU A 363 -8.88 21.47 2.35
CA GLU A 363 -7.58 22.00 1.88
C GLU A 363 -6.56 22.10 3.02
N ALA A 364 -6.98 22.61 4.18
CA ALA A 364 -6.15 22.68 5.38
C ALA A 364 -5.75 21.28 5.89
N GLY A 365 -6.72 20.36 5.97
CA GLY A 365 -6.48 18.96 6.34
C GLY A 365 -5.49 18.28 5.39
N ASN A 366 -5.61 18.51 4.08
CA ASN A 366 -4.67 17.99 3.09
C ASN A 366 -3.25 18.57 3.27
N ALA A 367 -3.14 19.85 3.57
CA ALA A 367 -1.85 20.51 3.79
C ALA A 367 -1.09 19.89 4.97
N ILE A 368 -1.79 19.58 6.06
CA ILE A 368 -1.23 18.92 7.25
C ILE A 368 -0.93 17.44 6.97
N ALA A 369 -1.93 16.70 6.47
CA ALA A 369 -1.85 15.26 6.28
C ALA A 369 -0.84 14.83 5.21
N CYS A 370 -0.73 15.61 4.13
CA CYS A 370 -0.06 15.21 2.90
C CYS A 370 1.11 16.12 2.50
N GLY A 371 1.59 16.99 3.40
CA GLY A 371 2.66 17.95 3.11
C GLY A 371 3.91 17.34 2.43
N LEU A 372 4.39 16.19 2.94
CA LEU A 372 5.53 15.45 2.35
C LEU A 372 5.16 14.71 1.06
N SER A 373 3.97 14.10 0.99
CA SER A 373 3.54 13.33 -0.18
C SER A 373 3.32 14.25 -1.39
N ARG A 374 2.76 15.45 -1.15
CA ARG A 374 2.44 16.48 -2.15
C ARG A 374 3.65 16.97 -2.95
N GLN A 375 4.86 16.88 -2.41
CA GLN A 375 6.11 17.33 -3.05
C GLN A 375 6.71 16.29 -4.00
N THR A 376 6.12 15.09 -4.11
CA THR A 376 6.66 14.07 -5.02
C THR A 376 6.35 14.43 -6.49
N ASN A 377 7.36 14.32 -7.36
CA ASN A 377 7.24 14.60 -8.81
C ASN A 377 6.06 13.86 -9.47
N LYS A 378 5.72 12.68 -8.97
CA LYS A 378 4.62 11.84 -9.45
C LYS A 378 3.23 12.46 -9.21
N ILE A 379 3.02 13.05 -8.03
CA ILE A 379 1.77 13.74 -7.72
C ILE A 379 1.63 15.01 -8.55
N HIS A 380 2.74 15.69 -8.84
CA HIS A 380 2.75 16.80 -9.80
C HIS A 380 2.34 16.36 -11.22
N GLU A 381 2.81 15.20 -11.69
CA GLU A 381 2.38 14.60 -12.97
C GLU A 381 0.88 14.24 -12.97
N LEU A 382 0.38 13.57 -11.94
CA LEU A 382 -1.03 13.20 -11.88
C LEU A 382 -1.94 14.44 -11.78
N LYS A 383 -1.53 15.48 -11.04
CA LYS A 383 -2.26 16.76 -10.98
C LYS A 383 -2.30 17.47 -12.32
N SER A 384 -1.26 17.38 -13.14
CA SER A 384 -1.23 18.01 -14.47
C SER A 384 -2.09 17.27 -15.50
N VAL A 385 -2.27 15.96 -15.35
CA VAL A 385 -3.20 15.16 -16.17
C VAL A 385 -4.66 15.47 -15.84
N ILE A 386 -4.98 15.74 -14.57
CA ILE A 386 -6.35 16.10 -14.12
C ILE A 386 -6.71 17.54 -14.54
N SER A 387 -5.73 18.45 -14.68
CA SER A 387 -6.01 19.78 -15.22
C SER A 387 -6.35 19.69 -16.71
N LEU A 388 -7.65 19.70 -17.02
CA LEU A 388 -8.15 19.80 -18.39
C LEU A 388 -7.60 21.06 -19.09
N PRO A 389 -7.29 21.01 -20.39
CA PRO A 389 -6.90 22.20 -21.14
C PRO A 389 -8.08 23.18 -21.18
N THR A 390 -7.92 24.33 -20.55
CA THR A 390 -8.81 25.48 -20.74
C THR A 390 -8.70 25.95 -22.20
N GLY A 391 -9.82 26.01 -22.91
CA GLY A 391 -9.88 26.45 -24.31
C GLY A 391 -9.22 27.82 -24.53
N LYS A 392 -8.72 28.04 -25.76
CA LYS A 392 -8.00 29.28 -26.15
C LYS A 392 -8.76 30.52 -25.68
N GLN A 393 -8.20 31.21 -24.69
CA GLN A 393 -8.62 32.57 -24.36
C GLN A 393 -8.45 33.46 -25.59
N ARG A 394 -9.39 34.40 -25.77
CA ARG A 394 -9.35 35.42 -26.82
C ARG A 394 -7.96 36.08 -26.83
N ARG A 395 -7.35 36.20 -28.02
CA ARG A 395 -6.12 36.98 -28.21
C ARG A 395 -6.40 38.45 -27.84
N SER A 396 -6.13 38.81 -26.59
CA SER A 396 -5.74 40.18 -26.24
C SER A 396 -4.22 40.22 -26.35
N THR A 397 -3.74 40.89 -27.39
CA THR A 397 -2.35 41.33 -27.50
C THR A 397 -2.06 42.31 -26.38
N GLU A 398 -1.52 41.80 -25.28
CA GLU A 398 -0.62 42.51 -24.37
C GLU A 398 0.07 41.44 -23.51
N LYS A 399 1.40 41.51 -23.44
CA LYS A 399 2.21 40.64 -22.60
C LYS A 399 1.80 40.89 -21.15
N ILE A 400 1.11 39.95 -20.54
CA ILE A 400 0.88 39.92 -19.10
C ILE A 400 1.49 38.60 -18.60
N GLU A 401 2.63 38.73 -17.92
CA GLU A 401 3.16 37.68 -17.05
C GLU A 401 2.05 37.31 -16.07
N THR A 402 1.53 36.08 -16.17
CA THR A 402 0.41 35.66 -15.32
C THR A 402 0.99 35.25 -13.97
N GLU A 403 1.14 36.24 -13.10
CA GLU A 403 1.28 36.04 -11.66
C GLU A 403 0.12 35.16 -11.17
N ARG A 404 0.45 34.19 -10.31
CA ARG A 404 -0.54 33.42 -9.55
C ARG A 404 -1.35 34.42 -8.72
N VAL A 405 -2.62 34.62 -9.07
CA VAL A 405 -3.55 35.36 -8.21
C VAL A 405 -3.81 34.50 -6.97
N ILE A 406 -2.98 34.70 -5.95
CA ILE A 406 -3.23 34.24 -4.58
C ILE A 406 -4.30 35.20 -4.03
N ALA A 407 -5.46 34.66 -3.68
CA ALA A 407 -6.55 35.44 -3.12
C ALA A 407 -6.07 36.13 -1.83
N ILE A 408 -6.11 37.46 -1.83
CA ILE A 408 -5.75 38.29 -0.68
C ILE A 408 -6.79 38.05 0.42
N ASP A 409 -6.32 37.61 1.59
CA ASP A 409 -7.14 37.38 2.78
C ASP A 409 -7.63 38.73 3.33
N LYS A 410 -8.93 39.04 3.13
CA LYS A 410 -9.54 40.30 3.58
C LYS A 410 -9.94 40.30 5.05
N THR A 411 -9.56 39.27 5.82
CA THR A 411 -9.95 39.10 7.22
C THR A 411 -9.20 40.00 8.21
N GLY A 412 -8.16 40.74 7.78
CA GLY A 412 -7.41 41.66 8.66
C GLY A 412 -6.44 40.96 9.62
N ASP A 413 -6.15 39.67 9.40
CA ASP A 413 -5.20 38.89 10.18
C ASP A 413 -3.75 39.30 9.88
N ILE A 414 -3.15 40.06 10.79
CA ILE A 414 -1.77 40.57 10.68
C ILE A 414 -0.69 39.46 10.68
N THR A 415 -1.05 38.21 11.00
CA THR A 415 -0.11 37.08 11.00
C THR A 415 0.06 36.44 9.62
N LYS A 416 -0.76 36.84 8.63
CA LYS A 416 -0.69 36.35 7.25
C LYS A 416 -0.12 37.39 6.30
N PRO A 417 0.53 36.97 5.19
CA PRO A 417 0.97 37.90 4.16
C PRO A 417 -0.22 38.61 3.51
N GLN A 418 -0.30 39.93 3.72
CA GLN A 418 -1.36 40.78 3.19
C GLN A 418 -1.13 41.20 1.74
N HIS A 419 0.13 41.12 1.28
CA HIS A 419 0.54 41.47 -0.07
C HIS A 419 0.94 40.21 -0.86
N PRO A 420 0.25 39.90 -1.98
CA PRO A 420 0.52 38.70 -2.77
C PRO A 420 1.93 38.69 -3.37
N GLU A 421 2.50 39.87 -3.63
CA GLU A 421 3.85 40.05 -4.19
C GLU A 421 4.93 39.53 -3.23
N PHE A 422 4.67 39.59 -1.91
CA PHE A 422 5.62 39.16 -0.87
C PHE A 422 5.20 37.84 -0.18
N ALA A 423 4.06 37.26 -0.56
CA ALA A 423 3.47 36.13 0.16
C ALA A 423 4.38 34.91 0.22
N GLY A 424 5.07 34.58 -0.88
CA GLY A 424 5.99 33.44 -0.92
C GLY A 424 7.17 33.60 0.04
N GLN A 425 7.79 34.79 0.06
CA GLN A 425 8.94 35.09 0.91
C GLN A 425 8.54 35.19 2.39
N LEU A 426 7.37 35.77 2.69
CA LEU A 426 6.86 35.88 4.05
C LEU A 426 6.48 34.51 4.63
N ILE A 427 5.88 33.61 3.83
CA ILE A 427 5.58 32.23 4.26
C ILE A 427 6.86 31.45 4.54
N GLU A 428 7.91 31.62 3.71
CA GLU A 428 9.21 31.01 3.95
C GLU A 428 9.81 31.49 5.29
N LEU A 429 9.78 32.81 5.55
CA LEU A 429 10.33 33.39 6.79
C LEU A 429 9.55 32.97 8.03
N ILE A 430 8.21 32.85 7.96
CA ILE A 430 7.37 32.37 9.07
C ILE A 430 7.70 30.90 9.40
N GLY A 431 8.03 30.08 8.40
CA GLY A 431 8.39 28.67 8.57
C GLY A 431 9.88 28.42 8.83
N ALA A 432 10.73 29.46 8.83
CA ALA A 432 12.18 29.31 8.96
C ALA A 432 12.58 29.00 10.41
N VAL A 433 13.23 27.86 10.63
CA VAL A 433 13.73 27.43 11.95
C VAL A 433 15.02 28.17 12.32
N ASP A 434 15.72 28.73 11.34
CA ASP A 434 17.00 29.45 11.45
C ASP A 434 16.85 30.98 11.37
N LEU A 435 15.64 31.52 11.60
CA LEU A 435 15.37 32.95 11.44
C LEU A 435 16.32 33.85 12.25
N ASN A 436 16.67 33.44 13.48
CA ASN A 436 17.60 34.19 14.34
C ASN A 436 19.01 34.28 13.75
N ASP A 437 19.47 33.24 13.03
CA ASP A 437 20.78 33.24 12.38
C ASP A 437 20.80 34.10 11.11
N ARG A 438 19.63 34.33 10.51
CA ARG A 438 19.45 35.19 9.32
C ARG A 438 19.45 36.68 9.67
N VAL A 439 19.16 37.06 10.92
CA VAL A 439 19.16 38.45 11.39
C VAL A 439 20.57 38.88 11.79
N LYS A 440 21.30 39.52 10.87
CA LYS A 440 22.71 39.92 11.07
C LYS A 440 22.93 40.98 12.16
N PHE A 441 21.94 41.82 12.45
CA PHE A 441 22.07 42.98 13.37
C PHE A 441 20.81 43.14 14.23
N PRO A 442 20.64 42.34 15.29
CA PRO A 442 19.40 42.28 16.06
C PRO A 442 19.11 43.56 16.88
N ASP A 443 20.11 44.39 17.15
CA ASP A 443 20.03 45.60 17.96
C ASP A 443 19.76 46.88 17.15
N THR A 444 19.59 46.77 15.82
CA THR A 444 19.48 47.94 14.92
C THR A 444 18.35 48.89 15.29
N PHE A 445 17.18 48.37 15.67
CA PHE A 445 16.04 49.21 16.08
C PHE A 445 16.25 49.86 17.46
N GLN A 446 16.99 49.19 18.36
CA GLN A 446 17.33 49.74 19.67
C GLN A 446 18.35 50.88 19.54
N GLN A 447 19.33 50.74 18.64
CA GLN A 447 20.27 51.82 18.30
C GLN A 447 19.54 53.01 17.66
N ALA A 448 18.57 52.76 16.78
CA ALA A 448 17.81 53.82 16.10
C ALA A 448 17.08 54.76 17.09
N GLY A 449 16.59 54.23 18.23
CA GLY A 449 15.90 55.02 19.26
C GLY A 449 16.79 56.04 19.99
N GLY A 450 18.12 55.93 19.89
CA GLY A 450 19.07 56.88 20.49
C GLY A 450 19.48 58.05 19.59
N PHE A 451 19.03 58.08 18.33
CA PHE A 451 19.35 59.14 17.38
C PHE A 451 18.22 60.17 17.29
N GLU A 452 18.56 61.45 17.06
CA GLU A 452 17.57 62.53 16.87
C GLU A 452 16.63 62.30 15.68
N ASN A 453 17.05 61.50 14.69
CA ASN A 453 16.21 61.09 13.56
C ASN A 453 16.33 59.56 13.31
N PRO A 454 15.48 58.75 13.96
CA PRO A 454 15.52 57.29 13.84
C PRO A 454 15.25 56.79 12.42
N ILE A 455 14.39 57.49 11.67
CA ILE A 455 13.98 57.09 10.31
C ILE A 455 15.14 57.21 9.33
N SER A 456 15.91 58.30 9.40
CA SER A 456 17.08 58.47 8.52
C SER A 456 18.18 57.43 8.81
N PHE A 457 18.35 57.04 10.08
CA PHE A 457 19.26 55.96 10.48
C PHE A 457 18.82 54.60 9.92
N LEU A 458 17.52 54.26 10.04
CA LEU A 458 16.98 53.00 9.52
C LEU A 458 17.04 52.93 7.99
N ARG A 459 16.83 54.06 7.29
CA ARG A 459 17.06 54.17 5.83
C ARG A 459 18.53 53.91 5.48
N GLN A 460 19.47 54.51 6.22
CA GLN A 460 20.90 54.32 5.96
C GLN A 460 21.34 52.86 6.15
N LYS A 461 20.71 52.15 7.09
CA LYS A 461 20.93 50.72 7.35
C LYS A 461 20.19 49.78 6.39
N LYS A 462 19.40 50.33 5.44
CA LYS A 462 18.58 49.57 4.47
C LYS A 462 17.59 48.59 5.13
N VAL A 463 17.10 48.94 6.32
CA VAL A 463 16.10 48.13 7.05
C VAL A 463 14.69 48.65 6.79
N LEU A 464 14.56 49.93 6.43
CA LEU A 464 13.30 50.54 6.04
C LEU A 464 13.26 50.68 4.52
N LEU A 465 12.25 50.08 3.88
CA LEU A 465 11.95 50.21 2.46
C LEU A 465 10.74 51.14 2.33
N GLU A 466 10.83 52.17 1.49
CA GLU A 466 9.72 53.11 1.28
C GLU A 466 8.84 52.69 0.11
N ASP A 467 9.43 52.01 -0.88
CA ASP A 467 8.72 51.36 -1.96
C ASP A 467 9.19 49.90 -2.10
N PRO A 468 8.61 48.98 -1.32
CA PRO A 468 9.01 47.58 -1.33
C PRO A 468 8.91 46.91 -2.70
N LEU A 469 8.01 47.39 -3.58
CA LEU A 469 7.78 46.79 -4.90
C LEU A 469 8.88 47.15 -5.90
N SER A 470 9.53 48.31 -5.78
CA SER A 470 10.65 48.70 -6.63
C SER A 470 12.01 48.37 -6.02
N GLU A 471 12.11 48.29 -4.69
CA GLU A 471 13.36 48.03 -3.98
C GLU A 471 13.68 46.52 -3.80
N LEU A 472 12.70 45.63 -3.93
CA LEU A 472 12.86 44.16 -3.80
C LEU A 472 12.66 43.37 -5.12
N SER A 473 12.34 44.06 -6.23
CA SER A 473 12.15 43.45 -7.56
C SER A 473 13.43 42.95 -8.21
#